data_AF-A0A419IB56-F1
#
_entry.id   AF-A0A419IB56-F1
#
_cell.length_a   1.000
_cell.length_b   1.000
_cell.length_c   1.000
_cell.angle_alpha   90.00
_cell.angle_beta   90.00
_cell.angle_gamma   90.00
#
_symmetry.space_group_name_H-M   'P 1'
#
loop_
_entity.id
_entity.type
_entity.pdbx_description
1 polymer ?
#
loop_
_entity_poly.entity_id
_entity_poly.type
_entity_poly.pdbx_seq_one_letter_code
_entity_poly.pdbx_strand_id
1 'polypeptide(L)'
;MDGPGFHVDIAAVDEAARGISGSVHDQDGFELRGLCGDAELYGHAGVHDALMEFATRWSDGIDVLTDDASAIGDALGRAVRAYRSIDESATRSLTGDRGVKAIEDG
;
A
#
# COMPACT_ATOMS: atom_id res chain seq x y z
N MET A 1 6.47 14.68 -27.70
CA MET A 1 6.88 13.52 -28.52
C MET A 1 7.69 12.66 -27.58
N ASP A 2 7.01 11.70 -26.96
CA ASP A 2 7.53 10.94 -25.83
C ASP A 2 8.43 9.80 -26.33
N GLY A 3 9.61 9.66 -25.72
CA GLY A 3 10.63 8.70 -26.13
C GLY A 3 10.27 7.25 -25.76
N PRO A 4 11.02 6.26 -26.30
CA PRO A 4 10.77 4.84 -26.05
C PRO A 4 11.21 4.48 -24.63
N GLY A 5 10.34 4.73 -23.65
CA GLY A 5 10.55 4.43 -22.24
C GLY A 5 9.31 3.80 -21.61
N PHE A 6 9.49 3.16 -20.45
CA PHE A 6 8.38 2.73 -19.62
C PHE A 6 7.68 3.96 -19.05
N HIS A 7 6.45 4.21 -19.50
CA HIS A 7 5.57 5.21 -18.91
C HIS A 7 4.86 4.60 -17.71
N VAL A 8 5.19 5.10 -16.53
CA VAL A 8 4.47 4.75 -15.30
C VAL A 8 3.39 5.80 -15.08
N ASP A 9 2.15 5.35 -14.96
CA ASP A 9 1.06 6.18 -14.47
C ASP A 9 1.23 6.40 -12.97
N ILE A 10 1.85 7.53 -12.61
CA ILE A 10 2.16 7.88 -11.22
C ILE A 10 0.89 8.07 -10.39
N ALA A 11 -0.22 8.49 -11.00
CA ALA A 11 -1.48 8.64 -10.29
C ALA A 11 -2.04 7.26 -9.93
N ALA A 12 -2.05 6.32 -10.87
CA ALA A 12 -2.50 4.95 -10.62
C ALA A 12 -1.63 4.23 -9.56
N VAL A 13 -0.31 4.44 -9.57
CA VAL A 13 0.58 3.85 -8.55
C VAL A 13 0.36 4.47 -7.16
N ASP A 14 0.12 5.78 -7.07
CA ASP A 14 -0.20 6.47 -5.81
C ASP A 14 -1.57 6.02 -5.27
N GLU A 15 -2.56 5.85 -6.14
CA GLU A 15 -3.86 5.29 -5.78
C GLU A 15 -3.73 3.86 -5.24
N ALA A 16 -2.96 2.99 -5.92
CA ALA A 16 -2.70 1.64 -5.45
C ALA A 16 -2.00 1.61 -4.08
N ALA A 17 -0.98 2.44 -3.87
CA ALA A 17 -0.28 2.53 -2.58
C ALA A 17 -1.24 2.92 -1.44
N ARG A 18 -2.12 3.91 -1.69
CA ARG A 18 -3.12 4.37 -0.72
C ARG A 18 -4.20 3.33 -0.46
N GLY A 19 -4.71 2.68 -1.52
CA GLY A 19 -5.73 1.64 -1.42
C GLY A 19 -5.24 0.43 -0.62
N ILE A 20 -3.99 0.01 -0.84
CA ILE A 20 -3.35 -1.05 -0.05
C ILE A 20 -3.22 -0.63 1.41
N SER A 21 -2.69 0.58 1.67
CA SER A 21 -2.53 1.09 3.05
C SER A 21 -3.86 1.20 3.79
N GLY A 22 -4.92 1.65 3.10
CA GLY A 22 -6.27 1.67 3.65
C GLY A 22 -6.81 0.28 3.95
N SER A 23 -6.61 -0.68 3.04
CA SER A 23 -7.05 -2.07 3.26
C SER A 23 -6.35 -2.73 4.44
N VAL A 24 -5.05 -2.47 4.63
CA VAL A 24 -4.30 -2.94 5.80
C VAL A 24 -4.87 -2.31 7.07
N HIS A 25 -5.08 -0.99 7.08
CA HIS A 25 -5.64 -0.30 8.24
C HIS A 25 -7.02 -0.82 8.63
N ASP A 26 -7.86 -1.15 7.64
CA ASP A 26 -9.18 -1.73 7.90
C ASP A 26 -9.10 -3.14 8.52
N GLN A 27 -8.01 -3.88 8.32
CA GLN A 27 -7.78 -5.19 8.94
C GLN A 27 -7.30 -5.10 10.39
N ASP A 28 -6.57 -4.06 10.78
CA ASP A 28 -6.09 -3.85 12.17
C ASP A 28 -7.23 -3.81 13.21
N GLY A 29 -8.47 -3.55 12.78
CA GLY A 29 -9.64 -3.45 13.66
C GLY A 29 -10.33 -4.77 14.02
N PHE A 30 -9.94 -5.92 13.44
CA PHE A 30 -10.72 -7.16 13.58
C PHE A 30 -9.86 -8.42 13.77
N GLU A 31 -9.50 -8.71 15.01
CA GLU A 31 -8.91 -10.01 15.36
C GLU A 31 -10.00 -11.06 15.60
N LEU A 32 -10.03 -12.11 14.77
CA LEU A 32 -10.91 -13.28 14.99
C LEU A 32 -10.61 -14.02 16.30
N ARG A 33 -9.42 -13.85 16.86
CA ARG A 33 -9.03 -14.42 18.17
C ARG A 33 -10.02 -14.02 19.28
N GLY A 34 -10.59 -12.82 19.20
CA GLY A 34 -11.60 -12.32 20.14
C GLY A 34 -13.04 -12.79 19.89
N LEU A 35 -13.29 -13.53 18.80
CA LEU A 35 -14.62 -14.05 18.45
C LEU A 35 -15.01 -15.26 19.31
N CYS A 36 -14.02 -15.99 19.82
CA CYS A 36 -14.25 -17.19 20.60
C CYS A 36 -14.58 -16.82 22.05
N GLY A 37 -15.83 -17.03 22.44
CA GLY A 37 -16.29 -16.85 23.83
C GLY A 37 -15.99 -18.07 24.70
N ASP A 38 -16.58 -18.11 25.89
CA ASP A 38 -16.37 -19.21 26.84
C ASP A 38 -16.78 -20.58 26.24
N ALA A 39 -15.96 -21.62 26.51
CA ALA A 39 -16.16 -22.97 25.99
C ALA A 39 -17.54 -23.57 26.29
N GLU A 40 -18.16 -23.13 27.39
CA GLU A 40 -19.49 -23.55 27.84
C GLU A 40 -20.61 -23.17 26.85
N LEU A 41 -20.38 -22.17 26.00
CA LEU A 41 -21.33 -21.72 24.97
C LEU A 41 -21.43 -22.68 23.78
N TYR A 42 -20.47 -23.59 23.62
CA TYR A 42 -20.32 -24.40 22.40
C TYR A 42 -20.88 -25.82 22.53
N GLY A 43 -21.40 -26.19 23.71
CA GLY A 43 -22.04 -27.50 24.00
C GLY A 43 -21.11 -28.71 23.96
N HIS A 44 -19.95 -28.62 23.31
CA HIS A 44 -18.92 -29.65 23.22
C HIS A 44 -17.53 -29.02 23.09
N ALA A 45 -16.59 -29.43 23.94
CA ALA A 45 -15.22 -28.87 24.00
C ALA A 45 -14.50 -28.93 22.64
N GLY A 46 -14.61 -30.06 21.91
CA GLY A 46 -13.97 -30.19 20.61
C GLY A 46 -14.46 -29.19 19.53
N VAL A 47 -15.67 -28.64 19.66
CA VAL A 47 -16.16 -27.59 18.72
C VAL A 47 -15.53 -26.25 19.06
N HIS A 48 -15.47 -25.92 20.35
CA HIS A 48 -14.75 -24.74 20.83
C HIS A 48 -13.26 -24.79 20.42
N ASP A 49 -12.60 -25.93 20.64
CA ASP A 49 -11.17 -26.08 20.34
C ASP A 49 -10.88 -25.95 18.85
N ALA A 50 -11.71 -26.54 17.99
CA ALA A 50 -11.59 -26.40 16.54
C ALA A 50 -11.80 -24.94 16.08
N LEU A 51 -12.76 -24.23 16.68
CA LEU A 51 -13.00 -22.82 16.36
C LEU A 51 -11.84 -21.93 16.84
N MET A 52 -11.32 -22.18 18.05
CA MET A 52 -10.15 -21.50 18.59
C MET A 52 -8.91 -21.70 17.71
N GLU A 53 -8.66 -22.94 17.27
CA GLU A 53 -7.55 -23.24 16.36
C GLU A 53 -7.72 -22.49 15.03
N PHE A 54 -8.92 -22.53 14.45
CA PHE A 54 -9.23 -21.81 13.22
C PHE A 54 -9.01 -20.30 13.38
N ALA A 55 -9.59 -19.68 14.42
CA ALA A 55 -9.50 -18.25 14.66
C ALA A 55 -8.05 -17.80 14.85
N THR A 56 -7.25 -18.58 15.60
CA THR A 56 -5.83 -18.31 15.82
C THR A 56 -5.04 -18.37 14.51
N ARG A 57 -5.15 -19.48 13.77
CA ARG A 57 -4.42 -19.66 12.51
C ARG A 57 -4.84 -18.66 11.43
N TRP A 58 -6.12 -18.31 11.41
CA TRP A 58 -6.62 -17.29 10.49
C TRP A 58 -6.02 -15.92 10.82
N SER A 59 -6.07 -15.51 12.09
CA SER A 59 -5.47 -14.24 12.50
C SER A 59 -3.97 -14.20 12.20
N ASP A 60 -3.22 -15.25 12.54
CA ASP A 60 -1.79 -15.33 12.17
C ASP A 60 -1.58 -15.19 10.64
N GLY A 61 -2.46 -15.79 9.83
CA GLY A 61 -2.40 -15.69 8.37
C GLY A 61 -2.73 -14.29 7.86
N ILE A 62 -3.71 -13.61 8.46
CA ILE A 62 -4.04 -12.22 8.13
C ILE A 62 -2.89 -11.29 8.49
N ASP A 63 -2.26 -11.46 9.66
CA ASP A 63 -1.10 -10.66 10.10
C ASP A 63 0.05 -10.74 9.08
N VAL A 64 0.34 -11.94 8.56
CA VAL A 64 1.37 -12.11 7.52
C VAL A 64 0.97 -11.41 6.21
N LEU A 65 -0.30 -11.52 5.80
CA LEU A 65 -0.79 -10.88 4.58
C LEU A 65 -0.80 -9.35 4.69
N THR A 66 -1.14 -8.80 5.85
CA THR A 66 -1.14 -7.35 6.10
C THR A 66 0.28 -6.79 6.19
N ASP A 67 1.23 -7.53 6.75
CA ASP A 67 2.66 -7.18 6.72
C ASP A 67 3.21 -7.12 5.28
N ASP A 68 2.92 -8.14 4.46
CA ASP A 68 3.34 -8.17 3.06
C ASP A 68 2.68 -7.04 2.25
N ALA A 69 1.38 -6.81 2.46
CA ALA A 69 0.66 -5.72 1.82
C ALA A 69 1.23 -4.36 2.22
N SER A 70 1.55 -4.15 3.50
CA SER A 70 2.22 -2.93 3.99
C SER A 70 3.53 -2.68 3.26
N ALA A 71 4.37 -3.71 3.14
CA ALA A 71 5.65 -3.61 2.45
C ALA A 71 5.49 -3.23 0.97
N ILE A 72 4.46 -3.76 0.29
CA ILE A 72 4.13 -3.40 -1.09
C ILE A 72 3.67 -1.95 -1.19
N GLY A 73 2.72 -1.53 -0.34
CA GLY A 73 2.20 -0.16 -0.31
C GLY A 73 3.33 0.86 -0.11
N ASP A 74 4.24 0.58 0.82
CA ASP A 74 5.42 1.40 1.07
C ASP A 74 6.37 1.48 -0.13
N ALA A 75 6.60 0.35 -0.81
CA ALA A 75 7.45 0.31 -2.00
C ALA A 75 6.87 1.17 -3.14
N LEU A 76 5.57 1.05 -3.40
CA LEU A 76 4.86 1.87 -4.39
C LEU A 76 4.93 3.36 -4.01
N GLY A 77 4.70 3.70 -2.74
CA GLY A 77 4.82 5.08 -2.25
C GLY A 77 6.23 5.64 -2.42
N ARG A 78 7.28 4.84 -2.19
CA ARG A 78 8.67 5.23 -2.48
C ARG A 78 8.90 5.48 -3.96
N ALA A 79 8.37 4.63 -4.84
CA ALA A 79 8.50 4.81 -6.29
C ALA A 79 7.84 6.11 -6.76
N VAL A 80 6.63 6.42 -6.29
CA VAL A 80 5.93 7.68 -6.59
C VAL A 80 6.75 8.90 -6.18
N ARG A 81 7.31 8.89 -4.95
CA ARG A 81 8.16 9.99 -4.47
C ARG A 81 9.41 10.17 -5.32
N ALA A 82 10.05 9.08 -5.72
CA ALA A 82 11.24 9.12 -6.57
C ALA A 82 10.92 9.73 -7.94
N TYR A 83 9.82 9.29 -8.58
CA TYR A 83 9.38 9.85 -9.85
C TYR A 83 9.09 11.35 -9.76
N ARG A 84 8.30 11.78 -8.77
CA ARG A 84 7.99 13.21 -8.56
C ARG A 84 9.25 14.05 -8.34
N SER A 85 10.19 13.57 -7.54
CA SER A 85 11.44 14.28 -7.28
C SER A 85 12.30 14.45 -8.55
N ILE A 86 12.36 13.44 -9.42
CA ILE A 86 13.09 13.52 -10.69
C ILE A 86 12.39 14.52 -11.62
N ASP A 87 11.06 14.45 -11.72
CA ASP A 87 10.27 15.31 -12.60
C ASP A 87 10.36 16.79 -12.19
N GLU A 88 10.30 17.07 -10.89
CA GLU A 88 10.54 18.42 -10.33
C GLU A 88 11.95 18.92 -10.62
N SER A 89 12.97 18.06 -10.49
CA SER A 89 14.36 18.42 -10.78
C SER A 89 14.57 18.71 -12.26
N ALA A 90 14.00 17.89 -13.14
CA ALA A 90 14.04 18.10 -14.59
C ALA A 90 13.34 19.41 -14.98
N THR A 91 12.14 19.65 -14.45
CA THR A 91 11.37 20.88 -14.67
C THR A 91 12.15 22.13 -14.24
N ARG A 92 12.81 22.08 -13.08
CA ARG A 92 13.66 23.18 -12.59
C ARG A 92 14.87 23.42 -13.48
N SER A 93 15.48 22.35 -14.01
CA SER A 93 16.60 22.46 -14.94
C SER A 93 16.17 23.08 -16.28
N LEU A 94 14.96 22.78 -16.75
CA LEU A 94 14.42 23.31 -18.01
C LEU A 94 13.98 24.77 -17.89
N THR A 95 13.37 25.16 -16.77
CA THR A 95 12.99 26.57 -16.49
C THR A 95 14.20 27.47 -16.21
N GLY A 96 15.32 26.89 -15.77
CA GLY A 96 16.59 27.59 -15.62
C GLY A 96 17.41 27.73 -16.92
N ASP A 97 16.98 27.10 -18.02
CA ASP A 97 17.72 27.09 -19.27
C ASP A 97 17.63 28.45 -20.00
N ARG A 98 18.77 28.93 -20.50
CA ARG A 98 18.89 30.24 -21.17
C ARG A 98 18.10 30.29 -22.49
N GLY A 99 17.74 29.14 -23.06
CA GLY A 99 16.93 29.03 -24.26
C GLY A 99 15.50 29.57 -24.11
N VAL A 100 14.90 29.49 -22.91
CA VAL A 100 13.55 30.03 -22.66
C VAL A 100 13.53 31.56 -22.70
N LYS A 101 14.55 32.20 -22.12
CA LYS A 101 14.72 33.67 -22.18
C LYS A 101 14.91 34.19 -23.61
N ALA A 102 15.57 33.42 -24.48
CA ALA A 102 15.79 33.81 -25.87
C ALA A 102 14.51 33.83 -26.72
N ILE A 103 13.43 33.16 -26.28
CA ILE A 103 12.12 33.16 -26.94
C ILE A 103 11.22 34.27 -26.38
N GLU A 104 11.38 34.62 -25.10
CA GLU A 104 10.61 35.72 -24.47
C GLU A 104 11.15 37.12 -24.80
N ASP A 105 12.45 37.25 -25.11
CA ASP A 105 13.11 38.51 -25.48
C ASP A 105 13.16 38.79 -27.01
N GLY A 106 12.53 37.93 -27.84
CA GLY A 106 12.51 38.04 -29.32
C GLY A 106 11.14 38.32 -29.90
#